data_AF-A0A1J5LLQ4-F1
#
_entry.id   AF-A0A1J5LLQ4-F1
#
_cell.length_a   1.000
_cell.length_b   1.000
_cell.length_c   1.000
_cell.angle_alpha   90.00
_cell.angle_beta   90.00
_cell.angle_gamma   90.00
#
_symmetry.space_group_name_H-M   'P 1'
#
loop_
_entity.id
_entity.type
_entity.pdbx_description
1 polymer ?
#
loop_
_entity_poly.entity_id
_entity_poly.type
_entity_poly.pdbx_seq_one_letter_code
_entity_poly.pdbx_strand_id
1 'polypeptide(L)'
;MTSFGQDNTELDDYILWGKKLKWADFQGEIPKNSKFDALTHSAISLNFDGANITLNFDIQTVFSPVDSWKKVGVNEYILKHEQLHFDITEYHSRLLRKKLKNHRFKNFAAVEKDIMRIFNESSAAANAMQVKYDEETDHSINKKKQAKWNTKVKKLLSKTSAHRKTAFKVSIAYIIN
;
A
#
# COMPACT_ATOMS: atom_id res chain seq x y z
N MET A 1 2.48 1.36 13.87
CA MET A 1 2.87 0.74 12.58
C MET A 1 3.05 -0.73 12.84
N THR A 2 2.02 -1.51 12.54
CA THR A 2 2.10 -2.97 12.63
C THR A 2 2.66 -3.47 11.31
N SER A 3 3.77 -4.20 11.37
CA SER A 3 4.36 -4.88 10.23
C SER A 3 3.43 -6.01 9.82
N PHE A 4 2.72 -5.88 8.69
CA PHE A 4 2.00 -6.98 8.05
C PHE A 4 2.99 -7.87 7.30
N GLY A 5 3.83 -8.55 8.05
CA GLY A 5 4.71 -9.60 7.56
C GLY A 5 4.43 -10.85 8.37
N GLN A 6 3.78 -11.82 7.72
CA GLN A 6 3.50 -13.17 8.23
C GLN A 6 2.36 -13.35 9.24
N ASP A 7 1.17 -12.83 8.96
CA ASP A 7 -0.03 -13.50 9.47
C ASP A 7 -0.81 -14.08 8.29
N ASN A 8 -1.20 -15.35 8.43
CA ASN A 8 -2.09 -16.08 7.53
C ASN A 8 -3.53 -15.54 7.61
N THR A 9 -3.72 -14.21 7.61
CA THR A 9 -5.04 -13.65 7.32
C THR A 9 -5.29 -13.86 5.84
N GLU A 10 -6.25 -14.73 5.52
CA GLU A 10 -6.69 -14.93 4.15
C GLU A 10 -7.01 -13.56 3.54
N LEU A 11 -6.49 -13.30 2.33
CA LEU A 11 -6.75 -12.05 1.60
C LEU A 11 -8.25 -11.81 1.35
N ASP A 12 -9.09 -12.82 1.59
CA ASP A 12 -10.53 -12.82 1.43
C ASP A 12 -11.23 -11.77 2.32
N ASP A 13 -10.65 -11.42 3.47
CA ASP A 13 -11.16 -10.34 4.33
C ASP A 13 -10.73 -8.93 3.87
N TYR A 14 -9.80 -8.84 2.91
CA TYR A 14 -9.28 -7.57 2.42
C TYR A 14 -9.85 -7.16 1.06
N ILE A 15 -9.97 -5.85 0.87
CA ILE A 15 -10.30 -5.28 -0.44
C ILE A 15 -9.01 -4.99 -1.20
N LEU A 16 -8.84 -5.62 -2.37
CA LEU A 16 -7.68 -5.37 -3.24
C LEU A 16 -7.82 -4.05 -4.00
N TRP A 17 -6.68 -3.37 -4.21
CA TRP A 17 -6.64 -2.11 -4.94
C TRP A 17 -7.14 -2.24 -6.38
N GLY A 18 -7.90 -1.24 -6.82
CA GLY A 18 -8.55 -1.21 -8.13
C GLY A 18 -10.08 -1.15 -8.02
N LYS A 19 -10.64 -1.65 -6.91
CA LYS A 19 -12.01 -1.35 -6.49
C LYS A 19 -12.05 0.06 -5.90
N LYS A 20 -13.15 0.78 -6.14
CA LYS A 20 -13.42 2.06 -5.48
C LYS A 20 -14.07 1.79 -4.12
N LEU A 21 -13.49 2.37 -3.08
CA LEU A 21 -14.00 2.28 -1.71
C LEU A 21 -15.39 2.93 -1.65
N LYS A 22 -16.24 2.34 -0.84
CA LYS A 22 -17.58 2.80 -0.48
C LYS A 22 -17.67 2.88 1.02
N TRP A 23 -18.58 3.70 1.53
CA TRP A 23 -18.76 3.78 2.98
C TRP A 23 -19.18 2.47 3.67
N ALA A 24 -19.76 1.51 2.93
CA ALA A 24 -20.05 0.18 3.46
C ALA A 24 -18.81 -0.67 3.72
N ASP A 25 -17.66 -0.29 3.17
CA ASP A 25 -16.38 -0.98 3.36
C ASP A 25 -15.71 -0.59 4.69
N PHE A 26 -16.17 0.46 5.39
CA PHE A 26 -15.60 0.94 6.65
C PHE A 26 -16.37 0.34 7.82
N GLN A 27 -15.95 -0.85 8.24
CA GLN A 27 -16.67 -1.71 9.19
C GLN A 27 -16.05 -1.71 10.59
N GLY A 28 -14.88 -1.09 10.75
CA GLY A 28 -14.15 -1.02 12.01
C GLY A 28 -14.82 -0.17 13.07
N GLU A 29 -14.45 -0.44 14.32
CA GLU A 29 -14.94 0.31 15.47
C GLU A 29 -14.41 1.76 15.47
N ILE A 30 -15.29 2.71 15.75
CA ILE A 30 -14.93 4.13 15.88
C ILE A 30 -14.19 4.32 17.21
N PRO A 31 -12.95 4.84 17.22
CA PRO A 31 -12.25 5.13 18.46
C PRO A 31 -12.99 6.22 19.26
N LYS A 32 -13.27 5.95 20.55
CA LYS A 32 -14.14 6.77 21.43
C LYS A 32 -13.83 8.27 21.40
N ASN A 33 -12.55 8.64 21.30
CA ASN A 33 -12.07 10.02 21.37
C ASN A 33 -11.42 10.50 20.06
N SER A 34 -11.76 9.87 18.92
CA SER A 34 -11.18 10.28 17.64
C SER A 34 -11.60 11.69 17.26
N LYS A 35 -10.63 12.53 16.89
CA LYS A 35 -10.87 13.86 16.33
C LYS A 35 -11.16 13.85 14.82
N PHE A 36 -10.96 12.70 14.17
CA PHE A 36 -11.18 12.53 12.73
C PHE A 36 -12.57 11.96 12.45
N ASP A 37 -13.04 12.16 11.22
CA ASP A 37 -14.36 11.70 10.79
C ASP A 37 -14.34 10.30 10.17
N ALA A 38 -13.21 9.88 9.64
CA ALA A 38 -12.97 8.55 9.10
C ALA A 38 -11.48 8.21 9.18
N LEU A 39 -11.16 6.94 8.94
CA LEU A 39 -9.80 6.47 8.76
C LEU A 39 -9.77 5.28 7.80
N THR A 40 -8.83 5.34 6.88
CA THR A 40 -8.48 4.25 5.97
C THR A 40 -7.28 3.49 6.49
N HIS A 41 -7.46 2.19 6.71
CA HIS A 41 -6.36 1.27 6.94
C HIS A 41 -6.00 0.57 5.63
N SER A 42 -4.85 0.92 5.06
CA SER A 42 -4.32 0.27 3.85
C SER A 42 -2.86 -0.14 4.03
N ALA A 43 -2.47 -1.25 3.41
CA ALA A 43 -1.15 -1.84 3.55
C ALA A 43 -0.62 -2.44 2.24
N ILE A 44 0.70 -2.65 2.22
CA ILE A 44 1.37 -3.45 1.19
C ILE A 44 1.43 -4.88 1.72
N SER A 45 0.78 -5.82 1.03
CA SER A 45 0.92 -7.25 1.28
C SER A 45 2.05 -7.80 0.40
N LEU A 46 3.00 -8.50 0.99
CA LEU A 46 4.14 -9.11 0.32
C LEU A 46 4.13 -10.61 0.58
N ASN A 47 3.89 -11.37 -0.49
CA ASN A 47 4.11 -12.81 -0.51
C ASN A 47 5.26 -13.11 -1.49
N PHE A 48 6.18 -13.97 -1.09
CA PHE A 48 7.21 -14.45 -1.98
C PHE A 48 7.63 -15.87 -1.61
N ASP A 49 8.07 -16.61 -2.63
CA ASP A 49 8.65 -17.93 -2.48
C ASP A 49 9.85 -18.07 -3.44
N GLY A 50 10.66 -19.09 -3.20
CA GLY A 50 11.80 -19.42 -4.04
C GLY A 50 11.74 -20.88 -4.47
N ALA A 51 11.88 -21.12 -5.78
CA ALA A 51 12.07 -22.46 -6.34
C ALA A 51 13.29 -22.45 -7.26
N ASN A 52 14.29 -23.27 -6.93
CA ASN A 52 15.58 -23.30 -7.61
C ASN A 52 16.23 -21.90 -7.68
N ILE A 53 16.47 -21.41 -8.89
CA ILE A 53 17.07 -20.10 -9.20
C ILE A 53 16.03 -19.01 -9.49
N THR A 54 14.77 -19.21 -9.12
CA THR A 54 13.69 -18.25 -9.40
C THR A 54 12.96 -17.87 -8.12
N LEU A 55 12.83 -16.57 -7.89
CA LEU A 55 11.97 -15.99 -6.88
C LEU A 55 10.63 -15.64 -7.50
N ASN A 56 9.54 -16.11 -6.91
CA ASN A 56 8.18 -15.70 -7.25
C ASN A 56 7.72 -14.68 -6.23
N PHE A 57 7.15 -13.57 -6.69
CA PHE A 57 6.59 -12.53 -5.85
C PHE A 57 5.12 -12.34 -6.20
N ASP A 58 4.28 -12.12 -5.18
CA ASP A 58 2.98 -11.49 -5.30
C ASP A 58 2.88 -10.35 -4.29
N ILE A 59 2.81 -9.12 -4.82
CA ILE A 59 2.81 -7.90 -4.01
C ILE A 59 1.52 -7.18 -4.26
N GLN A 60 0.63 -7.18 -3.28
CA GLN A 60 -0.70 -6.60 -3.37
C GLN A 60 -0.80 -5.33 -2.53
N THR A 61 -1.82 -4.53 -2.84
CA THR A 61 -2.22 -3.38 -2.03
C THR A 61 -3.59 -3.69 -1.50
N VAL A 62 -3.71 -3.72 -0.18
CA VAL A 62 -4.89 -4.18 0.53
C VAL A 62 -5.48 -3.04 1.35
N PHE A 63 -6.81 -3.03 1.45
CA PHE A 63 -7.59 -2.21 2.36
C PHE A 63 -8.27 -3.13 3.36
N SER A 64 -8.18 -2.82 4.66
CA SER A 64 -8.80 -3.60 5.73
C SER A 64 -10.15 -3.01 6.12
N PRO A 65 -11.28 -3.68 5.83
CA PRO A 65 -12.60 -3.20 6.25
C PRO A 65 -12.76 -3.09 7.76
N VAL A 66 -12.20 -4.04 8.50
CA VAL A 66 -12.34 -4.14 9.96
C VAL A 66 -11.44 -3.18 10.73
N ASP A 67 -10.33 -2.73 10.12
CA ASP A 67 -9.46 -1.70 10.72
C ASP A 67 -9.78 -0.28 10.21
N SER A 68 -10.67 -0.16 9.22
CA SER A 68 -11.11 1.13 8.66
C SER A 68 -12.48 1.50 9.18
N TRP A 69 -12.64 2.73 9.66
CA TRP A 69 -13.87 3.17 10.34
C TRP A 69 -14.32 4.55 9.85
N LYS A 70 -15.59 4.87 10.09
CA LYS A 70 -16.19 6.17 9.77
C LYS A 70 -17.20 6.58 10.85
N LYS A 71 -17.34 7.87 11.09
CA LYS A 71 -18.44 8.44 11.88
C LYS A 71 -19.71 8.60 11.03
N VAL A 72 -20.83 8.83 11.71
CA VAL A 72 -22.07 9.26 11.06
C VAL A 72 -21.89 10.65 10.46
N GLY A 73 -22.50 10.92 9.31
CA GLY A 73 -22.47 12.24 8.65
C GLY A 73 -21.31 12.46 7.67
N VAL A 74 -20.44 11.47 7.46
CA VAL A 74 -19.41 11.52 6.41
C VAL A 74 -20.04 11.60 5.00
N ASN A 75 -19.33 12.26 4.08
CA ASN A 75 -19.82 12.52 2.72
C ASN A 75 -18.83 12.05 1.65
N GLU A 76 -19.25 12.10 0.38
CA GLU A 76 -18.44 11.65 -0.77
C GLU A 76 -17.10 12.41 -0.94
N TYR A 77 -16.99 13.63 -0.39
CA TYR A 77 -15.73 14.36 -0.42
C TYR A 77 -14.70 13.76 0.56
N ILE A 78 -15.14 13.41 1.77
CA ILE A 78 -14.31 12.70 2.75
C ILE A 78 -13.97 11.30 2.21
N LEU A 79 -14.90 10.61 1.54
CA LEU A 79 -14.61 9.30 0.94
C LEU A 79 -13.49 9.38 -0.10
N LYS A 80 -13.45 10.47 -0.88
CA LYS A 80 -12.35 10.71 -1.82
C LYS A 80 -11.02 10.98 -1.12
N HIS A 81 -11.05 11.53 0.09
CA HIS A 81 -9.85 11.71 0.91
C HIS A 81 -9.31 10.34 1.32
N GLU A 82 -10.18 9.51 1.90
CA GLU A 82 -9.91 8.14 2.32
C GLU A 82 -9.42 7.25 1.17
N GLN A 83 -10.07 7.33 0.01
CA GLN A 83 -9.64 6.62 -1.19
C GLN A 83 -8.21 7.00 -1.63
N LEU A 84 -7.79 8.24 -1.40
CA LEU A 84 -6.46 8.68 -1.80
C LEU A 84 -5.36 8.05 -0.94
N HIS A 85 -5.62 7.77 0.34
CA HIS A 85 -4.71 6.99 1.19
C HIS A 85 -4.44 5.61 0.59
N PHE A 86 -5.50 4.92 0.14
CA PHE A 86 -5.35 3.63 -0.54
C PHE A 86 -4.58 3.73 -1.87
N ASP A 87 -4.80 4.81 -2.64
CA ASP A 87 -4.06 5.08 -3.88
C ASP A 87 -2.58 5.41 -3.64
N ILE A 88 -2.24 6.07 -2.53
CA ILE A 88 -0.85 6.31 -2.11
C ILE A 88 -0.15 4.97 -1.81
N THR A 89 -0.82 4.07 -1.08
CA THR A 89 -0.27 2.75 -0.77
C THR A 89 0.03 1.97 -2.04
N GLU A 90 -0.88 1.94 -3.04
CA GLU A 90 -0.61 1.27 -4.32
C GLU A 90 0.56 1.92 -5.08
N TYR A 91 0.68 3.26 -5.05
CA TYR A 91 1.84 3.91 -5.67
C TYR A 91 3.15 3.36 -5.09
N HIS A 92 3.23 3.18 -3.78
CA HIS A 92 4.41 2.60 -3.13
C HIS A 92 4.55 1.09 -3.36
N SER A 93 3.45 0.33 -3.46
CA SER A 93 3.50 -1.07 -3.89
C SER A 93 4.09 -1.21 -5.30
N ARG A 94 3.75 -0.31 -6.24
CA ARG A 94 4.37 -0.27 -7.58
C ARG A 94 5.86 0.03 -7.54
N LEU A 95 6.28 0.93 -6.66
CA LEU A 95 7.70 1.22 -6.46
C LEU A 95 8.45 0.02 -5.86
N LEU A 96 7.85 -0.69 -4.90
CA LEU A 96 8.41 -1.91 -4.35
C LEU A 96 8.59 -2.98 -5.43
N ARG A 97 7.54 -3.24 -6.24
CA ARG A 97 7.62 -4.16 -7.39
C ARG A 97 8.72 -3.75 -8.37
N LYS A 98 8.87 -2.44 -8.65
CA LYS A 98 9.96 -1.92 -9.48
C LYS A 98 11.33 -2.18 -8.86
N LYS A 99 11.52 -1.91 -7.57
CA LYS A 99 12.79 -2.11 -6.86
C LYS A 99 13.20 -3.57 -6.90
N LEU A 100 12.30 -4.48 -6.51
CA LEU A 100 12.59 -5.93 -6.46
C LEU A 100 12.88 -6.53 -7.84
N LYS A 101 12.17 -6.11 -8.90
CA LYS A 101 12.47 -6.54 -10.27
C LYS A 101 13.87 -6.17 -10.75
N ASN A 102 14.43 -5.07 -10.24
CA ASN A 102 15.72 -4.54 -10.65
C ASN A 102 16.84 -4.83 -9.64
N HIS A 103 16.51 -5.39 -8.48
CA HIS A 103 17.49 -5.68 -7.43
C HIS A 103 18.41 -6.81 -7.83
N ARG A 104 19.68 -6.70 -7.45
CA ARG A 104 20.72 -7.71 -7.69
C ARG A 104 21.15 -8.28 -6.35
N PHE A 105 20.79 -9.53 -6.12
CA PHE A 105 21.05 -10.24 -4.87
C PHE A 105 22.50 -10.76 -4.85
N LYS A 106 23.18 -10.64 -3.71
CA LYS A 106 24.60 -11.02 -3.64
C LYS A 106 24.82 -12.52 -3.49
N ASN A 107 24.03 -13.16 -2.64
CA ASN A 107 24.07 -14.59 -2.36
C ASN A 107 22.73 -15.06 -1.80
N PHE A 108 22.51 -16.38 -1.73
CA PHE A 108 21.26 -16.96 -1.22
C PHE A 108 20.93 -16.52 0.21
N ALA A 109 21.94 -16.46 1.10
CA ALA A 109 21.76 -16.04 2.49
C ALA A 109 21.31 -14.58 2.65
N ALA A 110 21.53 -13.73 1.64
CA ALA A 110 21.14 -12.32 1.65
C ALA A 110 19.74 -12.07 1.07
N VAL A 111 19.13 -13.03 0.36
CA VAL A 111 17.89 -12.83 -0.42
C VAL A 111 16.75 -12.32 0.45
N GLU A 112 16.38 -13.06 1.49
CA GLU A 112 15.28 -12.71 2.37
C GLU A 112 15.53 -11.37 3.08
N LYS A 113 16.75 -11.18 3.61
CA LYS A 113 17.17 -9.94 4.26
C LYS A 113 17.02 -8.73 3.34
N ASP A 114 17.43 -8.85 2.07
CA ASP A 114 17.30 -7.79 1.09
C ASP A 114 15.84 -7.51 0.73
N ILE A 115 15.03 -8.56 0.52
CA ILE A 115 13.60 -8.42 0.24
C ILE A 115 12.92 -7.65 1.38
N MET A 116 13.13 -8.08 2.62
CA MET A 116 12.52 -7.47 3.80
C MET A 116 12.99 -6.03 4.03
N ARG A 117 14.27 -5.74 3.79
CA ARG A 117 14.78 -4.36 3.84
C ARG A 117 14.08 -3.47 2.80
N ILE A 118 14.00 -3.91 1.54
CA ILE A 118 13.38 -3.14 0.46
C ILE A 118 11.86 -2.95 0.70
N PHE A 119 11.20 -3.97 1.25
CA PHE A 119 9.82 -3.90 1.69
C PHE A 119 9.65 -2.83 2.78
N ASN A 120 10.41 -2.92 3.87
CA ASN A 120 10.34 -1.98 4.99
C ASN A 120 10.60 -0.53 4.55
N GLU A 121 11.60 -0.29 3.70
CA GLU A 121 11.85 1.02 3.10
C GLU A 121 10.64 1.55 2.32
N SER A 122 9.94 0.67 1.58
CA SER A 122 8.80 1.04 0.75
C SER A 122 7.55 1.32 1.60
N SER A 123 7.32 0.52 2.63
CA SER A 123 6.25 0.71 3.61
C SER A 123 6.45 1.99 4.43
N ALA A 124 7.68 2.26 4.88
CA ALA A 124 8.02 3.51 5.57
C ALA A 124 7.79 4.74 4.66
N ALA A 125 8.18 4.65 3.38
CA ALA A 125 7.95 5.73 2.42
C ALA A 125 6.45 5.94 2.13
N ALA A 126 5.64 4.87 2.09
CA ALA A 126 4.20 4.96 1.95
C ALA A 126 3.58 5.71 3.14
N ASN A 127 3.96 5.32 4.36
CA ASN A 127 3.49 6.02 5.56
C ASN A 127 3.89 7.49 5.57
N ALA A 128 5.15 7.80 5.24
CA ALA A 128 5.60 9.20 5.18
C ALA A 128 4.79 10.04 4.18
N MET A 129 4.40 9.46 3.04
CA MET A 129 3.56 10.14 2.06
C MET A 129 2.10 10.31 2.51
N GLN A 130 1.54 9.33 3.24
CA GLN A 130 0.20 9.44 3.84
C GLN A 130 0.16 10.54 4.92
N VAL A 131 1.12 10.55 5.85
CA VAL A 131 1.24 11.60 6.88
C VAL A 131 1.34 12.98 6.24
N LYS A 132 2.21 13.13 5.24
CA LYS A 132 2.35 14.41 4.52
C LYS A 132 1.07 14.83 3.80
N TYR A 133 0.30 13.87 3.28
CA TYR A 133 -0.98 14.15 2.63
C TYR A 133 -2.01 14.65 3.64
N ASP A 134 -2.13 14.01 4.80
CA ASP A 134 -2.99 14.46 5.90
C ASP A 134 -2.63 15.87 6.37
N GLU A 135 -1.35 16.11 6.66
CA GLU A 135 -0.83 17.41 7.10
C GLU A 135 -1.12 18.51 6.08
N GLU A 136 -0.81 18.29 4.80
CA GLU A 136 -0.97 19.32 3.77
C GLU A 136 -2.43 19.59 3.40
N THR A 137 -3.32 18.62 3.63
CA THR A 137 -4.76 18.78 3.40
C THR A 137 -5.54 19.16 4.64
N ASP A 138 -4.87 19.29 5.79
CA ASP A 138 -5.52 19.50 7.08
C ASP A 138 -6.62 18.46 7.31
N HIS A 139 -6.27 17.18 7.18
CA HIS A 139 -7.19 16.04 7.32
C HIS A 139 -8.50 16.21 6.51
N SER A 140 -8.34 16.49 5.21
CA SER A 140 -9.41 16.80 4.23
C SER A 140 -10.01 18.21 4.28
N ILE A 141 -9.77 19.03 5.30
CA ILE A 141 -10.38 20.37 5.43
C ILE A 141 -9.97 21.29 4.27
N ASN A 142 -8.71 21.21 3.82
CA ASN A 142 -8.18 22.02 2.72
C ASN A 142 -8.46 21.40 1.34
N LYS A 143 -9.63 21.75 0.79
CA LYS A 143 -10.12 21.30 -0.53
C LYS A 143 -9.15 21.58 -1.69
N LYS A 144 -8.48 22.73 -1.68
CA LYS A 144 -7.53 23.12 -2.74
C LYS A 144 -6.29 22.23 -2.72
N LYS A 145 -5.78 21.88 -1.53
CA LYS A 145 -4.64 20.98 -1.37
C LYS A 145 -5.03 19.55 -1.73
N GLN A 146 -6.20 19.07 -1.31
CA GLN A 146 -6.69 17.74 -1.69
C GLN A 146 -6.81 17.59 -3.22
N ALA A 147 -7.35 18.59 -3.92
CA ALA A 147 -7.41 18.56 -5.39
C ALA A 147 -6.02 18.47 -6.06
N LYS A 148 -5.01 19.16 -5.50
CA LYS A 148 -3.63 19.05 -5.97
C LYS A 148 -3.06 17.65 -5.74
N TRP A 149 -3.32 17.07 -4.57
CA TRP A 149 -2.90 15.70 -4.24
C TRP A 149 -3.57 14.65 -5.12
N ASN A 150 -4.88 14.76 -5.37
CA ASN A 150 -5.61 13.91 -6.31
C ASN A 150 -4.94 13.89 -7.69
N THR A 151 -4.57 15.07 -8.20
CA THR A 151 -3.88 15.20 -9.50
C THR A 151 -2.47 14.59 -9.46
N LYS A 152 -1.72 14.86 -8.38
CA LYS A 152 -0.37 14.34 -8.15
C LYS A 152 -0.37 12.80 -8.12
N VAL A 153 -1.18 12.19 -7.28
CA VAL A 153 -1.24 10.73 -7.11
C VAL A 153 -1.73 10.06 -8.38
N LYS A 154 -2.74 10.61 -9.06
CA LYS A 154 -3.18 10.12 -10.38
C LYS A 154 -2.02 10.09 -11.39
N LYS A 155 -1.21 11.15 -11.45
CA LYS A 155 -0.03 11.21 -12.33
C LYS A 155 1.04 10.19 -11.92
N LEU A 156 1.29 10.03 -10.62
CA LEU A 156 2.24 9.06 -10.10
C LEU A 156 1.84 7.63 -10.45
N LEU A 157 0.57 7.26 -10.24
CA LEU A 157 0.03 5.96 -10.63
C LEU A 157 0.14 5.74 -12.16
N SER A 158 -0.19 6.73 -12.97
CA SER A 158 -0.03 6.64 -14.43
C SER A 158 1.42 6.36 -14.84
N LYS A 159 2.38 7.09 -14.25
CA LYS A 159 3.83 6.91 -14.50
C LYS A 159 4.38 5.56 -14.08
N THR A 160 3.75 4.91 -13.11
CA THR A 160 4.18 3.58 -12.61
C THR A 160 3.31 2.44 -13.13
N SER A 161 2.45 2.68 -14.12
CA SER A 161 1.51 1.69 -14.68
C SER A 161 2.16 0.38 -15.15
N ALA A 162 3.40 0.43 -15.65
CA ALA A 162 4.20 -0.77 -16.00
C ALA A 162 4.42 -1.75 -14.82
N HIS A 163 4.24 -1.29 -13.58
CA HIS A 163 4.38 -2.07 -12.36
C HIS A 163 3.04 -2.37 -11.68
N ARG A 164 1.92 -2.29 -12.41
CA ARG A 164 0.58 -2.63 -11.89
C ARG A 164 0.40 -4.13 -11.64
N LYS A 165 1.01 -5.01 -12.45
CA LYS A 165 0.93 -6.47 -12.26
C LYS A 165 1.58 -6.85 -10.92
N THR A 166 0.79 -7.42 -10.02
CA THR A 166 1.19 -7.76 -8.63
C THR A 166 2.15 -8.94 -8.58
N ALA A 167 1.89 -9.94 -9.42
CA ALA A 167 2.70 -11.15 -9.53
C ALA A 167 3.83 -11.03 -10.57
N PHE A 168 5.05 -11.39 -10.19
CA PHE A 168 6.21 -11.43 -11.09
C PHE A 168 7.29 -12.39 -10.60
N LYS A 169 8.21 -12.72 -11.50
CA LYS A 169 9.35 -13.61 -11.21
C LYS A 169 10.67 -12.86 -11.37
N VAL A 170 11.67 -13.21 -10.57
CA VAL A 170 13.04 -12.72 -10.67
C VAL A 170 13.98 -13.92 -10.70
N SER A 171 14.78 -14.06 -11.75
CA SER A 171 15.85 -15.06 -11.80
C SER A 171 17.04 -14.60 -10.96
N ILE A 172 17.58 -15.50 -10.16
CA ILE A 172 18.78 -15.34 -9.33
C ILE A 172 19.88 -16.32 -9.74
N ALA A 173 19.82 -16.87 -10.97
CA ALA A 173 20.79 -17.84 -11.48
C ALA A 173 22.25 -17.37 -11.38
N TYR A 174 22.47 -16.05 -11.49
CA TYR A 174 23.78 -15.41 -11.44
C TYR A 174 24.47 -15.52 -10.06
N ILE A 175 23.76 -15.96 -9.01
CA ILE A 175 24.33 -16.18 -7.68
C ILE A 175 25.16 -17.47 -7.59
N ILE A 176 24.92 -18.44 -8.48
CA ILE A 176 25.56 -19.75 -8.43
C ILE A 176 27.02 -19.70 -8.93
N ASN A 177 27.41 -18.63 -9.62
CA ASN A 177 28.74 -18.45 -10.20
C ASN A 177 29.73 -17.80 -9.22
#